data_AF-A0A286E876-F1
#
_entry.id   AF-A0A286E876-F1
#
_cell.length_a   1.000
_cell.length_b   1.000
_cell.length_c   1.000
_cell.angle_alpha   90.00
_cell.angle_beta   90.00
_cell.angle_gamma   90.00
#
_symmetry.space_group_name_H-M   'P 1'
#
loop_
_entity.id
_entity.type
_entity.pdbx_description
1 polymer ?
#
loop_
_entity_poly.entity_id
_entity_poly.type
_entity_poly.pdbx_seq_one_letter_code
_entity_poly.pdbx_strand_id
1 'polypeptide(L)'
;MTLIGLLFFFLLMGGMVLPRWHTHVFNDKNPAPKPFPIATRLFDDQTVPHIILYDDFDLKGDITRPWEQNAQFPHQHFDAELNVAHNHVYELKFKTKLYQAVYRYRFDAKNQKIIPLSHQLTGWFMWLDALIHTIVAAVLITLVQWFRLKWKQKKAY
;
A
#
# COMPACT_ATOMS: atom_id res chain seq x y z
N MET A 1 -3.99 -21.61 -25.74
CA MET A 1 -4.94 -21.25 -24.65
C MET A 1 -4.24 -21.05 -23.30
N THR A 2 -3.28 -21.88 -22.90
CA THR A 2 -2.56 -21.74 -21.60
C THR A 2 -1.76 -20.45 -21.45
N LEU A 3 -1.01 -20.01 -22.47
CA LEU A 3 -0.22 -18.77 -22.39
C LEU A 3 -1.10 -17.53 -22.25
N ILE A 4 -2.19 -17.45 -23.02
CA ILE A 4 -3.17 -16.36 -22.94
C ILE A 4 -3.81 -16.35 -21.54
N GLY A 5 -4.19 -17.51 -21.01
CA GLY A 5 -4.72 -17.63 -19.65
C GLY A 5 -3.75 -17.17 -18.57
N LEU A 6 -2.45 -17.51 -18.68
CA LEU A 6 -1.41 -17.06 -17.75
C LEU A 6 -1.17 -15.54 -17.85
N LEU A 7 -1.24 -14.97 -19.05
CA LEU A 7 -1.14 -13.51 -19.22
C LEU A 7 -2.32 -12.78 -18.56
N PHE A 8 -3.55 -13.27 -18.76
CA PHE A 8 -4.72 -12.72 -18.08
C PHE A 8 -4.61 -12.85 -16.56
N PHE A 9 -4.14 -14.01 -16.07
CA PHE A 9 -3.91 -14.21 -14.64
C PHE A 9 -2.87 -13.24 -14.08
N PHE A 10 -1.75 -13.05 -14.77
CA PHE A 10 -0.71 -12.08 -14.39
C PHE A 10 -1.26 -10.64 -14.30
N LEU A 11 -1.99 -10.21 -15.33
CA LEU A 11 -2.59 -8.87 -15.37
C LEU A 11 -3.63 -8.68 -14.26
N LEU A 12 -4.45 -9.70 -13.99
CA LEU A 12 -5.45 -9.68 -12.92
C LEU A 12 -4.79 -9.63 -11.53
N MET A 13 -3.72 -10.39 -11.32
CA MET A 13 -2.97 -10.38 -10.07
C MET A 13 -2.30 -9.02 -9.83
N GLY A 14 -1.54 -8.52 -10.81
CA GLY A 14 -0.81 -7.25 -10.68
C GLY A 14 -1.71 -6.02 -10.65
N GLY A 15 -2.81 -6.02 -11.41
CA GLY A 15 -3.69 -4.86 -11.55
C GLY A 15 -4.81 -4.75 -10.52
N MET A 16 -5.26 -5.86 -9.95
CA MET A 16 -6.43 -5.86 -9.05
C MET A 16 -6.20 -6.59 -7.74
N VAL A 17 -5.73 -7.85 -7.78
CA VAL A 17 -5.68 -8.69 -6.57
C VAL A 17 -4.61 -8.22 -5.59
N LEU A 18 -3.37 -8.08 -6.05
CA LEU A 18 -2.26 -7.68 -5.19
C LEU A 18 -2.41 -6.25 -4.65
N PRO A 19 -2.83 -5.24 -5.45
CA PRO A 19 -3.15 -3.91 -4.90
C PRO A 19 -4.15 -3.97 -3.75
N ARG A 20 -5.18 -4.82 -3.88
CA ARG A 20 -6.22 -4.96 -2.85
C ARG A 20 -5.70 -5.72 -1.63
N TRP A 21 -4.88 -6.76 -1.80
CA TRP A 21 -4.26 -7.50 -0.71
C TRP A 21 -3.25 -6.67 0.08
N HIS A 22 -2.53 -5.76 -0.58
CA HIS A 22 -1.60 -4.83 0.06
C HIS A 22 -2.25 -3.50 0.50
N THR A 23 -3.59 -3.45 0.50
CA THR A 23 -4.33 -2.36 1.12
C THR A 23 -4.75 -2.79 2.53
N HIS A 24 -4.21 -2.12 3.54
CA HIS A 24 -4.56 -2.33 4.93
C HIS A 24 -5.50 -1.22 5.40
N VAL A 25 -6.63 -1.61 5.98
CA VAL A 25 -7.60 -0.69 6.59
C VAL A 25 -7.50 -0.83 8.11
N PHE A 26 -7.40 0.30 8.80
CA PHE A 26 -7.23 0.34 10.24
C PHE A 26 -8.55 0.63 10.94
N ASN A 27 -8.75 -0.03 12.07
CA ASN A 27 -9.88 0.18 12.97
C ASN A 27 -9.52 -0.30 14.38
N ASP A 28 -10.44 -0.19 15.34
CA ASP A 28 -10.20 -0.58 16.73
C ASP A 28 -9.79 -2.05 16.91
N LYS A 29 -10.15 -2.93 15.97
CA LYS A 29 -9.81 -4.36 15.98
C LYS A 29 -8.54 -4.69 15.18
N ASN A 30 -8.08 -3.76 14.35
CA ASN A 30 -6.89 -3.88 13.51
C ASN A 30 -6.14 -2.54 13.56
N PRO A 31 -5.43 -2.25 14.66
CA PRO A 31 -4.77 -0.97 14.85
C PRO A 31 -3.66 -0.77 13.83
N ALA A 32 -3.38 0.48 13.50
CA ALA A 32 -2.25 0.80 12.64
C ALA A 32 -0.93 0.37 13.28
N PRO A 33 0.03 -0.13 12.49
CA PRO A 33 1.36 -0.40 13.00
C PRO A 33 1.96 0.91 13.53
N LYS A 34 2.53 0.84 14.73
CA LYS A 34 3.44 1.88 15.20
C LYS A 34 4.81 1.55 14.60
N PRO A 35 5.39 2.38 13.72
CA PRO A 35 5.02 3.77 13.43
C PRO A 35 4.17 4.02 12.17
N PHE A 36 3.30 5.05 12.20
CA PHE A 36 2.46 5.49 11.08
C PHE A 36 2.81 6.93 10.62
N PRO A 37 3.22 7.15 9.36
CA PRO A 37 3.68 8.45 8.89
C PRO A 37 2.52 9.44 8.70
N ILE A 38 2.74 10.66 9.18
CA ILE A 38 1.84 11.81 9.07
C ILE A 38 2.61 13.05 8.59
N ALA A 39 1.89 14.07 8.13
CA ALA A 39 2.49 15.35 7.73
C ALA A 39 1.84 16.50 8.50
N THR A 40 2.65 17.25 9.25
CA THR A 40 2.22 18.43 10.03
C THR A 40 3.00 19.67 9.60
N ARG A 41 2.53 20.86 10.03
CA ARG A 41 3.22 22.13 9.85
C ARG A 41 3.63 22.68 11.21
N LEU A 42 4.91 22.96 11.44
CA LEU A 42 5.37 23.75 12.60
C LEU A 42 4.92 25.21 12.46
N PHE A 43 4.45 25.80 13.56
CA PHE A 43 4.24 27.25 13.69
C PHE A 43 5.60 27.90 13.95
N ASP A 44 6.36 28.17 12.89
CA ASP A 44 7.41 29.19 12.78
C ASP A 44 8.18 28.92 11.47
N ASP A 45 7.86 29.66 10.41
CA ASP A 45 8.51 29.90 9.09
C ASP A 45 9.46 28.87 8.43
N GLN A 46 9.58 27.66 8.95
CA GLN A 46 10.30 26.54 8.39
C GLN A 46 9.36 25.35 8.33
N THR A 47 8.68 25.25 7.19
CA THR A 47 7.86 24.09 6.80
C THR A 47 8.75 22.90 6.48
N VAL A 48 9.27 22.25 7.52
CA VAL A 48 9.90 20.93 7.41
C VAL A 48 8.80 19.89 7.62
N PRO A 49 8.52 19.00 6.64
CA PRO A 49 7.60 17.90 6.85
C PRO A 49 8.17 16.98 7.92
N HIS A 50 7.55 16.96 9.10
CA HIS A 50 7.86 15.96 10.11
C HIS A 50 7.05 14.71 9.82
N ILE A 51 7.73 13.67 9.33
CA ILE A 51 7.21 12.30 9.35
C ILE A 51 7.28 11.84 10.80
N ILE A 52 6.24 12.14 11.59
CA ILE A 52 6.16 11.65 12.96
C ILE A 52 5.76 10.18 12.89
N LEU A 53 6.64 9.34 13.43
CA LEU A 53 6.43 7.92 13.63
C LEU A 53 5.57 7.77 14.90
N TYR A 54 4.45 7.03 14.84
CA TYR A 54 3.40 7.00 15.89
C TYR A 54 3.89 6.73 17.35
N ASP A 55 5.11 6.25 17.55
CA ASP A 55 5.69 6.03 18.89
C ASP A 55 5.94 7.33 19.68
N ASP A 56 5.98 8.50 19.05
CA ASP A 56 6.17 9.79 19.74
C ASP A 56 4.86 10.42 20.29
N PHE A 57 3.69 9.83 20.01
CA PHE A 57 2.40 10.45 20.35
C PHE A 57 1.98 10.28 21.82
N ASP A 58 2.53 9.29 22.53
CA ASP A 58 2.24 9.13 23.96
C ASP A 58 2.96 10.21 24.83
N LEU A 59 3.80 11.08 24.24
CA LEU A 59 4.65 12.00 25.00
C LEU A 59 4.50 13.51 24.70
N LYS A 60 3.80 13.96 23.63
CA LYS A 60 3.65 15.40 23.37
C LYS A 60 2.25 15.75 22.84
N GLY A 61 1.40 16.22 23.74
CA GLY A 61 0.05 16.71 23.46
C GLY A 61 -0.01 18.06 22.76
N ASP A 62 0.71 18.24 21.65
CA ASP A 62 0.48 19.40 20.79
C ASP A 62 0.80 19.07 19.33
N ILE A 63 -0.23 18.62 18.60
CA ILE A 63 -0.14 18.42 17.16
C ILE A 63 -0.34 19.79 16.52
N THR A 64 0.76 20.41 16.09
CA THR A 64 0.73 21.61 15.25
C THR A 64 -0.06 21.29 13.97
N ARG A 65 -0.95 22.22 13.57
CA ARG A 65 -2.08 21.95 12.66
C ARG A 65 -1.65 21.21 11.37
N PRO A 66 -2.47 20.27 10.87
CA PRO A 66 -2.22 19.66 9.57
C PRO A 66 -2.32 20.73 8.46
N TRP A 67 -1.67 20.46 7.33
CA TRP A 67 -1.72 21.36 6.17
C TRP A 67 -3.14 21.51 5.65
N GLU A 68 -3.52 22.73 5.27
CA GLU A 68 -4.85 23.00 4.71
C GLU A 68 -4.92 22.86 3.18
N GLN A 69 -3.77 22.65 2.52
CA GLN A 69 -3.64 22.58 1.05
C GLN A 69 -2.64 21.50 0.63
N ASN A 70 -2.68 21.14 -0.67
CA ASN A 70 -1.77 20.15 -1.24
C ASN A 70 -0.32 20.64 -1.15
N ALA A 71 0.60 19.78 -0.72
CA ALA A 71 2.01 20.10 -0.55
C ALA A 71 2.90 19.02 -1.17
N GLN A 72 4.04 19.43 -1.73
CA GLN A 72 5.04 18.52 -2.29
C GLN A 72 6.36 18.69 -1.55
N PHE A 73 7.03 17.58 -1.27
CA PHE A 73 8.27 17.57 -0.51
C PHE A 73 9.33 16.72 -1.24
N PRO A 74 10.46 17.32 -1.63
CA PRO A 74 11.62 16.56 -2.06
C PRO A 74 12.35 16.04 -0.82
N HIS A 75 12.33 14.72 -0.62
CA HIS A 75 13.23 14.05 0.32
C HIS A 75 14.24 13.22 -0.45
N GLN A 76 15.46 13.09 0.09
CA GLN A 76 16.67 12.63 -0.62
C GLN A 76 16.53 11.30 -1.38
N HIS A 77 15.47 10.50 -1.14
CA HIS A 77 15.22 9.23 -1.82
C HIS A 77 13.76 8.96 -2.26
N PHE A 78 12.83 9.90 -2.05
CA PHE A 78 11.43 9.74 -2.44
C PHE A 78 10.72 11.09 -2.58
N ASP A 79 9.82 11.18 -3.56
CA ASP A 79 8.91 12.31 -3.68
C ASP A 79 7.74 12.08 -2.72
N ALA A 80 7.46 13.04 -1.85
CA ALA A 80 6.28 13.00 -0.99
C ALA A 80 5.25 14.02 -1.43
N GLU A 81 4.00 13.60 -1.54
CA GLU A 81 2.86 14.46 -1.88
C GLU A 81 1.80 14.33 -0.79
N LEU A 82 1.39 15.44 -0.22
CA LEU A 82 0.23 15.51 0.66
C LEU A 82 -0.96 16.04 -0.15
N ASN A 83 -2.03 15.27 -0.17
CA ASN A 83 -3.31 15.70 -0.74
C ASN A 83 -4.35 15.79 0.37
N VAL A 84 -5.12 16.87 0.37
CA VAL A 84 -6.25 17.03 1.30
C VAL A 84 -7.53 16.65 0.57
N ALA A 85 -8.15 15.55 1.01
CA ALA A 85 -9.43 15.09 0.51
C ALA A 85 -10.60 15.67 1.34
N HIS A 86 -11.83 15.47 0.85
CA HIS A 86 -13.05 15.92 1.53
C HIS A 86 -13.16 15.32 2.95
N ASN A 87 -13.75 16.07 3.89
CA ASN A 87 -13.93 15.72 5.31
C ASN A 87 -12.64 15.57 6.14
N HIS A 88 -11.65 16.46 5.94
CA HIS A 88 -10.39 16.48 6.70
C HIS A 88 -9.63 15.14 6.66
N VAL A 89 -9.73 14.45 5.52
CA VAL A 89 -8.95 13.25 5.24
C VAL A 89 -7.70 13.67 4.50
N TYR A 90 -6.55 13.27 5.04
CA TYR A 90 -5.24 13.57 4.49
C TYR A 90 -4.68 12.32 3.83
N GLU A 91 -4.20 12.47 2.60
CA GLU A 91 -3.49 11.43 1.86
C GLU A 91 -2.02 11.81 1.72
N LEU A 92 -1.15 11.12 2.44
CA LEU A 92 0.29 11.24 2.30
C LEU A 92 0.81 10.14 1.38
N LYS A 93 1.27 10.54 0.19
CA LYS A 93 1.82 9.64 -0.82
C LYS A 93 3.34 9.74 -0.80
N PHE A 94 4.01 8.61 -0.67
CA PHE A 94 5.44 8.48 -0.88
C PHE A 94 5.69 7.74 -2.18
N LYS A 95 6.46 8.33 -3.08
CA LYS A 95 6.75 7.78 -4.40
C LYS A 95 8.24 7.57 -4.56
N THR A 96 8.59 6.35 -4.92
CA THR A 96 9.93 5.98 -5.36
C THR A 96 9.86 5.47 -6.81
N LYS A 97 11.01 5.15 -7.39
CA LYS A 97 11.06 4.45 -8.70
C LYS A 97 10.45 3.05 -8.66
N LEU A 98 10.39 2.41 -7.49
CA LEU A 98 10.01 1.00 -7.34
C LEU A 98 8.60 0.79 -6.80
N TYR A 99 8.13 1.72 -5.96
CA TYR A 99 6.84 1.61 -5.31
C TYR A 99 6.27 2.99 -4.97
N GLN A 100 4.96 3.02 -4.78
CA GLN A 100 4.21 4.13 -4.24
C GLN A 100 3.46 3.64 -3.00
N ALA A 101 3.66 4.31 -1.87
CA ALA A 101 2.93 4.07 -0.63
C ALA A 101 1.98 5.23 -0.37
N VAL A 102 0.72 4.94 -0.07
CA VAL A 102 -0.33 5.94 0.20
C VAL A 102 -0.84 5.70 1.61
N TYR A 103 -0.66 6.69 2.48
CA TYR A 103 -1.12 6.69 3.86
C TYR A 103 -2.30 7.64 3.98
N ARG A 104 -3.43 7.15 4.48
CA ARG A 104 -4.63 7.94 4.72
C ARG A 104 -4.90 8.07 6.20
N TYR A 105 -5.16 9.28 6.66
CA TYR A 105 -5.51 9.56 8.04
C TYR A 105 -6.50 10.72 8.14
N ARG A 106 -7.21 10.82 9.26
CA ARG A 106 -8.09 11.94 9.60
C ARG A 106 -7.58 12.63 10.85
N PHE A 107 -7.72 13.95 10.90
CA PHE A 107 -7.51 14.71 12.12
C PHE A 107 -8.85 14.91 12.86
N ASP A 108 -8.91 14.46 14.12
CA ASP A 108 -10.01 14.75 15.03
C ASP A 108 -9.67 15.99 15.87
N ALA A 109 -10.18 17.14 15.44
CA ALA A 109 -9.93 18.43 16.08
C ALA A 109 -10.47 18.51 17.52
N LYS A 110 -11.51 17.74 17.87
CA LYS A 110 -12.11 17.78 19.22
C LYS A 110 -11.20 17.14 20.25
N ASN A 111 -10.55 16.05 19.85
CA ASN A 111 -9.68 15.27 20.72
C ASN A 111 -8.19 15.53 20.46
N GLN A 112 -7.86 16.38 19.49
CA GLN A 112 -6.51 16.64 18.99
C GLN A 112 -5.76 15.33 18.66
N LYS A 113 -6.44 14.39 18.01
CA LYS A 113 -5.91 13.06 17.69
C LYS A 113 -5.87 12.82 16.19
N ILE A 114 -4.91 12.01 15.77
CA ILE A 114 -4.84 11.49 14.41
C ILE A 114 -5.39 10.08 14.38
N ILE A 115 -6.34 9.86 13.47
CA ILE A 115 -6.99 8.58 13.25
C ILE A 115 -6.44 8.01 11.94
N PRO A 116 -5.56 6.99 11.97
CA PRO A 116 -5.12 6.30 10.76
C PRO A 116 -6.30 5.55 10.14
N LEU A 117 -6.47 5.68 8.83
CA LEU A 117 -7.60 5.08 8.10
C LEU A 117 -7.14 3.88 7.27
N SER A 118 -6.09 4.07 6.47
CA SER A 118 -5.58 3.01 5.61
C SER A 118 -4.15 3.25 5.17
N HIS A 119 -3.49 2.18 4.77
CA HIS A 119 -2.23 2.20 4.07
C HIS A 119 -2.34 1.34 2.82
N GLN A 120 -1.89 1.85 1.68
CA GLN A 120 -1.88 1.13 0.41
C GLN A 120 -0.49 1.23 -0.21
N LEU A 121 0.11 0.08 -0.48
CA LEU A 121 1.28 0.01 -1.34
C LEU A 121 0.82 -0.26 -2.78
N THR A 122 1.56 0.25 -3.75
CA THR A 122 1.42 -0.04 -5.19
C THR A 122 2.79 0.06 -5.88
N GLY A 123 2.93 -0.45 -7.09
CA GLY A 123 4.11 -0.21 -7.93
C GLY A 123 4.76 -1.48 -8.47
N TRP A 124 6.03 -1.35 -8.88
CA TRP A 124 6.74 -2.40 -9.62
C TRP A 124 6.91 -3.69 -8.82
N PHE A 125 7.08 -3.59 -7.50
CA PHE A 125 7.19 -4.76 -6.64
C PHE A 125 5.94 -5.67 -6.73
N MET A 126 4.75 -5.11 -6.96
CA MET A 126 3.52 -5.91 -7.12
C MET A 126 3.53 -6.72 -8.40
N TRP A 127 4.12 -6.17 -9.47
CA TRP A 127 4.26 -6.88 -10.73
C TRP A 127 5.28 -8.02 -10.61
N LEU A 128 6.33 -7.84 -9.81
CA LEU A 128 7.26 -8.91 -9.49
C LEU A 128 6.58 -10.03 -8.69
N ASP A 129 5.74 -9.68 -7.71
CA ASP A 129 4.99 -10.68 -6.93
C ASP A 129 3.92 -11.37 -7.80
N ALA A 130 3.24 -10.64 -8.69
CA ALA A 130 2.33 -11.21 -9.68
C ALA A 130 3.04 -12.23 -10.59
N LEU A 131 4.29 -11.94 -10.97
CA LEU A 131 5.11 -12.85 -11.78
C LEU A 131 5.40 -14.15 -11.02
N ILE A 132 5.77 -14.08 -9.74
CA ILE A 132 6.02 -15.25 -8.89
C ILE A 132 4.77 -16.13 -8.82
N HIS A 133 3.61 -15.53 -8.55
CA HIS A 133 2.33 -16.26 -8.52
C HIS A 133 2.00 -16.90 -9.87
N THR A 134 2.31 -16.22 -10.98
CA THR A 134 2.10 -16.75 -12.33
C THR A 134 3.01 -17.94 -12.63
N ILE A 135 4.27 -17.90 -12.19
CA ILE A 135 5.21 -19.03 -12.32
C ILE A 135 4.69 -20.23 -11.53
N VAL A 136 4.27 -20.04 -10.28
CA VAL A 136 3.69 -21.11 -9.45
C VAL A 136 2.46 -21.71 -10.12
N ALA A 137 1.55 -20.88 -10.63
CA ALA A 137 0.37 -21.35 -11.36
C ALA A 137 0.74 -22.16 -12.61
N ALA A 138 1.74 -21.73 -13.38
CA ALA A 138 2.22 -22.45 -14.55
C ALA A 138 2.79 -23.84 -14.20
N VAL A 139 3.57 -23.94 -13.11
CA VAL A 139 4.09 -25.22 -12.61
C VAL A 139 2.95 -26.15 -12.21
N LEU A 140 1.96 -25.66 -11.46
CA LEU A 140 0.79 -26.45 -11.05
C LEU A 140 -0.02 -26.96 -12.25
N ILE A 141 -0.26 -26.11 -13.24
CA ILE A 141 -0.95 -26.51 -14.48
C ILE A 141 -0.16 -27.63 -15.20
N THR A 142 1.16 -27.49 -15.27
CA THR A 142 2.03 -28.47 -15.93
C THR A 142 1.98 -29.82 -15.21
N LEU A 143 2.03 -29.83 -13.87
CA LEU A 143 1.88 -31.03 -13.06
C LEU A 143 0.52 -31.69 -13.30
N VAL A 144 -0.58 -30.93 -13.27
CA VAL A 144 -1.93 -31.46 -13.52
C VAL A 144 -2.06 -32.07 -14.92
N GLN A 145 -1.51 -31.41 -15.94
CA GLN A 145 -1.50 -31.94 -17.31
C GLN A 145 -0.70 -33.24 -17.41
N TRP A 146 0.47 -33.31 -16.76
CA TRP A 146 1.29 -34.50 -16.71
C TRP A 146 0.59 -35.68 -16.00
N PHE A 147 -0.01 -35.44 -14.83
CA PHE A 147 -0.80 -36.44 -14.12
C PHE A 147 -1.98 -36.94 -14.97
N ARG A 148 -2.70 -36.04 -15.65
CA ARG A 148 -3.81 -36.40 -16.54
C ARG A 148 -3.35 -37.28 -17.71
N LEU A 149 -2.18 -36.99 -18.29
CA LEU A 149 -1.59 -37.80 -19.36
C LEU A 149 -1.20 -39.19 -18.85
N LYS A 150 -0.48 -39.26 -17.73
CA LYS A 150 -0.12 -40.53 -17.07
C LYS A 150 -1.34 -41.39 -16.74
N TRP A 151 -2.41 -40.77 -16.22
CA TRP A 151 -3.64 -41.49 -15.89
C TRP A 151 -4.38 -42.03 -17.12
N LYS A 152 -4.41 -41.27 -18.22
CA LYS A 152 -4.96 -41.74 -19.50
C LYS A 152 -4.18 -42.92 -20.07
N GLN A 153 -2.84 -42.88 -20.03
CA GLN A 153 -2.00 -43.99 -20.48
C GLN A 153 -2.27 -45.27 -19.67
N LYS A 154 -2.48 -45.16 -18.35
CA LYS A 154 -2.77 -46.30 -17.47
C LYS A 154 -4.15 -46.94 -17.70
N LYS A 155 -5.08 -46.27 -18.38
CA LYS A 155 -6.39 -46.82 -18.76
C LYS A 155 -6.40 -47.50 -20.14
N ALA A 156 -5.34 -47.32 -20.93
CA ALA A 156 -5.23 -47.86 -22.28
C ALA A 156 -4.52 -49.23 -22.34
N TYR A 157 -3.98 -49.69 -21.21
CA TYR A 157 -3.45 -51.04 -20.97
C TYR A 157 -4.34 -51.74 -19.95
#